data_AF-A0A2S3ZBP5-F1
#
_entry.id   AF-A0A2S3ZBP5-F1
#
_cell.length_a   1.000
_cell.length_b   1.000
_cell.length_c   1.000
_cell.angle_alpha   90.00
_cell.angle_beta   90.00
_cell.angle_gamma   90.00
#
_symmetry.space_group_name_H-M   'P 1'
#
loop_
_entity.id
_entity.type
_entity.pdbx_description
1 polymer ?
#
loop_
_entity_poly.entity_id
_entity_poly.type
_entity_poly.pdbx_seq_one_letter_code
_entity_poly.pdbx_strand_id
1 'polypeptide(L)' 'MTKRVLDGAGLPYIVVDLATNPHAVDAVKQLGYASAPVVVVGAASWSGFRPDRIKAVATARATVPATSTDELGTDSWE' A
#
# COMPACT_ATOMS: atom_id res chain seq x y z
N MET A 1 1.88 -10.83 -14.13
CA MET A 1 0.49 -11.08 -13.68
C MET A 1 -0.04 -9.96 -12.79
N THR A 2 0.60 -9.65 -11.65
CA THR A 2 0.13 -8.63 -10.68
C THR A 2 0.06 -7.21 -11.25
N LYS A 3 1.09 -6.76 -11.98
CA LYS A 3 1.12 -5.42 -12.61
C LYS A 3 -0.07 -5.16 -13.53
N ARG A 4 -0.52 -6.16 -14.29
CA ARG A 4 -1.70 -6.05 -15.20
C ARG A 4 -3.02 -5.91 -14.44
N VAL A 5 -3.14 -6.55 -13.28
CA VAL A 5 -4.35 -6.43 -12.44
C VAL A 5 -4.42 -5.07 -11.77
N LEU A 6 -3.27 -4.54 -11.34
CA LEU A 6 -3.16 -3.17 -10.82
C LEU A 6 -3.48 -2.13 -11.90
N ASP A 7 -2.93 -2.32 -13.10
CA ASP A 7 -3.17 -1.46 -14.27
C ASP A 7 -4.66 -1.46 -14.69
N GLY A 8 -5.27 -2.64 -14.80
CA GLY A 8 -6.70 -2.77 -15.10
C GLY A 8 -7.62 -2.24 -14.00
N ALA A 9 -7.12 -2.08 -12.76
CA ALA A 9 -7.84 -1.45 -11.67
C ALA A 9 -7.63 0.08 -11.61
N GLY A 10 -6.81 0.66 -12.49
CA GLY A 10 -6.49 2.09 -12.49
C GLY A 10 -5.79 2.57 -11.21
N LEU A 11 -5.09 1.67 -10.51
CA LEU A 11 -4.44 2.00 -9.26
C LEU A 11 -3.01 2.50 -9.52
N PRO A 12 -2.61 3.66 -8.98
CA PRO A 12 -1.21 4.04 -8.95
C PRO A 12 -0.49 3.10 -7.99
N TYR A 13 0.62 2.52 -8.45
CA TYR A 13 1.47 1.64 -7.66
C TYR A 13 2.93 1.98 -7.91
N ILE A 14 3.76 1.72 -6.89
CA ILE A 14 5.21 1.84 -6.99
C ILE A 14 5.76 0.42 -7.04
N VAL A 15 6.61 0.16 -8.04
CA VAL A 15 7.34 -1.11 -8.11
C VAL A 15 8.63 -0.94 -7.33
N VAL A 16 8.72 -1.58 -6.18
CA VAL A 16 9.96 -1.68 -5.42
C VAL A 16 10.64 -2.99 -5.79
N ASP A 17 11.82 -2.89 -6.38
CA ASP A 17 12.63 -4.05 -6.71
C ASP A 17 13.41 -4.51 -5.47
N LEU A 18 13.13 -5.73 -5.02
CA LEU A 18 13.74 -6.29 -3.82
C LEU A 18 15.21 -6.70 -4.05
N ALA A 19 15.65 -6.89 -5.29
CA ALA A 19 17.05 -7.23 -5.56
C ALA A 19 17.98 -6.01 -5.39
N THR A 20 17.46 -4.81 -5.64
CA THR A 20 18.20 -3.56 -5.55
C THR A 20 17.97 -2.80 -4.24
N ASN A 21 16.95 -3.15 -3.46
CA ASN A 21 16.61 -2.45 -2.22
C ASN A 21 16.66 -3.39 -0.99
N PRO A 22 17.81 -3.48 -0.30
CA PRO A 22 17.98 -4.37 0.85
C PRO A 22 17.09 -3.99 2.05
N HIS A 23 16.72 -2.72 2.21
CA HIS A 23 15.78 -2.29 3.25
C HIS A 23 14.37 -2.87 3.04
N ALA A 24 13.92 -2.92 1.78
CA ALA A 24 12.64 -3.53 1.45
C ALA A 24 12.64 -5.05 1.69
N VAL A 25 13.78 -5.71 1.43
CA VAL A 25 13.97 -7.13 1.76
C VAL A 25 13.89 -7.37 3.26
N ASP A 26 14.54 -6.54 4.07
CA ASP A 26 14.52 -6.68 5.52
C ASP A 26 13.09 -6.50 6.07
N ALA A 27 12.38 -5.46 5.62
CA ALA A 27 10.97 -5.24 6.00
C ALA A 27 10.08 -6.43 5.64
N VAL A 28 10.23 -6.99 4.43
CA VAL A 28 9.48 -8.18 3.99
C VAL A 28 9.81 -9.41 4.84
N LYS A 29 11.08 -9.60 5.19
CA LYS A 29 11.53 -10.69 6.06
C LYS A 29 11.02 -10.55 7.49
N GLN A 30 11.04 -9.34 8.06
CA GLN A 30 10.52 -9.05 9.39
C GLN A 30 9.01 -9.32 9.49
N LEU A 31 8.27 -9.10 8.40
CA LEU A 31 6.86 -9.45 8.29
C LEU A 31 6.60 -10.97 8.16
N GLY A 32 7.65 -11.80 8.09
CA GLY A 32 7.55 -13.25 7.99
C GLY A 32 7.09 -13.76 6.63
N TYR A 33 7.08 -12.91 5.61
CA TYR A 33 6.67 -13.32 4.27
C TYR A 33 7.80 -14.09 3.57
N ALA A 34 7.55 -15.37 3.30
CA ALA A 34 8.52 -16.26 2.64
C ALA A 34 8.41 -16.29 1.10
N SER A 35 7.38 -15.65 0.53
CA SER A 35 7.07 -15.74 -0.90
C SER A 35 6.83 -14.37 -1.53
N ALA A 36 7.58 -14.06 -2.58
CA ALA A 36 7.27 -12.97 -3.49
C ALA A 36 6.15 -13.37 -4.46
N PRO A 37 5.30 -12.44 -4.96
CA PRO A 37 5.33 -10.99 -4.77
C PRO A 37 4.66 -10.53 -3.46
N VAL A 38 5.21 -9.49 -2.82
CA VAL A 38 4.59 -8.83 -1.66
C VAL A 38 3.98 -7.52 -2.12
N VAL A 39 2.74 -7.27 -1.70
CA VAL A 39 2.02 -6.03 -2.00
C VAL A 39 1.69 -5.35 -0.67
N VAL A 40 2.06 -4.08 -0.56
CA VAL A 40 1.82 -3.24 0.62
C VAL A 40 0.93 -2.07 0.20
N VAL A 41 -0.14 -1.84 0.95
CA VAL A 41 -1.13 -0.80 0.72
C VAL A 41 -1.44 -0.14 2.06
N GLY A 42 -0.80 1.01 2.33
CA GLY A 42 -0.95 1.72 3.60
C GLY A 42 -0.60 0.82 4.79
N ALA A 43 -1.58 0.55 5.66
CA ALA A 43 -1.42 -0.33 6.82
C ALA A 43 -1.64 -1.83 6.52
N ALA A 44 -2.09 -2.18 5.31
CA ALA A 44 -2.34 -3.56 4.93
C ALA A 44 -1.21 -4.12 4.05
N SER A 45 -0.77 -5.34 4.31
CA SER A 45 0.20 -6.04 3.47
C SER A 45 -0.19 -7.51 3.28
N TRP A 46 0.15 -8.07 2.12
CA TRP A 46 -0.01 -9.49 1.87
C TRP A 46 1.07 -10.03 0.93
N SER A 47 1.39 -11.31 1.10
CA SER A 47 2.24 -12.08 0.19
C SER A 47 1.40 -12.89 -0.79
N GLY A 48 1.91 -13.03 -2.02
CA GLY A 48 1.34 -13.86 -3.08
C GLY A 48 0.39 -13.12 -4.01
N PHE A 49 0.01 -13.79 -5.09
CA PHE A 49 -0.89 -13.25 -6.11
C PHE A 49 -2.36 -13.34 -5.65
N ARG A 50 -2.94 -12.23 -5.20
CA ARG A 50 -4.34 -12.14 -4.74
C ARG A 50 -5.09 -11.05 -5.50
N PRO A 51 -5.65 -11.34 -6.69
CA PRO A 51 -6.37 -10.34 -7.49
C PRO A 51 -7.63 -9.81 -6.77
N ASP A 52 -8.25 -10.64 -5.93
CA ASP A 52 -9.41 -10.28 -5.14
C ASP A 52 -9.12 -9.14 -4.14
N ARG A 53 -7.97 -9.21 -3.44
CA ARG A 53 -7.51 -8.14 -2.52
C ARG A 53 -7.21 -6.84 -3.27
N ILE A 54 -6.66 -6.93 -4.48
CA ILE A 54 -6.38 -5.75 -5.31
C ILE A 54 -7.68 -5.03 -5.68
N LYS A 55 -8.74 -5.79 -6.04
CA LYS A 55 -10.07 -5.21 -6.28
C LYS A 55 -10.65 -4.56 -5.02
N ALA A 56 -10.53 -5.20 -3.87
CA ALA A 56 -11.00 -4.64 -2.60
C ALA A 56 -10.31 -3.31 -2.26
N VAL A 57 -9.00 -3.20 -2.50
CA VAL A 57 -8.25 -1.94 -2.35
C VAL A 57 -8.72 -0.88 -3.33
N ALA A 58 -8.97 -1.25 -4.59
CA ALA A 58 -9.49 -0.33 -5.58
C ALA A 58 -10.83 0.27 -5.15
N THR A 59 -11.73 -0.56 -4.63
CA THR A 59 -13.01 -0.13 -4.06
C THR A 59 -12.82 0.73 -2.82
N ALA A 60 -11.94 0.36 -1.89
CA ALA A 60 -11.70 1.11 -0.65
C ALA A 60 -11.07 2.50 -0.89
N ARG A 61 -10.21 2.64 -1.91
CA ARG A 61 -9.62 3.93 -2.30
C ARG A 61 -10.65 4.90 -2.88
N ALA A 62 -11.73 4.40 -3.46
CA ALA A 62 -12.85 5.26 -3.87
C ALA A 62 -13.59 5.86 -2.67
N THR A 63 -13.40 5.30 -1.47
CA THR A 63 -14.14 5.65 -0.25
C THR A 63 -13.36 6.54 0.72
N VAL A 64 -12.23 7.13 0.33
CA VAL A 64 -11.67 8.25 1.08
C VAL A 64 -12.32 9.55 0.59
N PRO A 65 -13.34 10.10 1.28
CA PRO A 65 -13.62 11.51 1.13
C PRO A 65 -12.37 12.25 1.61
N ALA A 66 -11.76 13.02 0.71
CA ALA A 66 -10.77 14.01 1.07
C ALA A 66 -11.47 15.09 1.93
N THR A 67 -11.60 14.83 3.22
CA THR A 67 -12.00 15.77 4.27
C THR A 67 -11.40 15.19 5.55
N SER A 68 -10.47 15.84 6.23
CA SER A 68 -10.60 17.21 6.70
C SER A 68 -9.33 18.02 6.49
N THR A 69 -9.53 19.11 5.77
CA THR A 69 -8.81 20.37 5.87
C THR A 69 -8.53 20.74 7.33
N ASP A 70 -7.29 21.15 7.56
CA ASP A 70 -6.84 22.25 8.41
C ASP A 70 -7.93 23.06 9.13
N GLU A 71 -8.13 22.83 10.43
CA GLU A 71 -8.49 23.89 11.39
C GLU A 71 -8.58 23.40 12.86
N LEU A 72 -8.03 24.21 13.77
CA LEU A 72 -8.14 24.23 15.25
C LEU A 72 -7.01 23.50 16.02
N GLY A 73 -6.17 24.15 16.83
CA GLY A 73 -6.27 25.48 17.42
C GLY A 73 -4.93 26.09 17.80
N THR A 74 -4.83 27.37 17.49
CA THR A 74 -4.10 28.37 18.22
C THR A 74 -4.35 28.24 19.72
N ASP A 75 -3.34 27.82 20.48
CA ASP A 75 -3.15 28.11 21.90
C ASP A 75 -1.63 27.96 22.11
N SER A 76 -0.79 29.00 21.95
CA SER A 76 -0.78 30.30 22.62
C SER A 76 -0.87 30.17 24.14
N TRP A 77 0.31 29.99 24.73
CA TRP A 77 0.72 30.34 26.10
C TRP A 77 0.23 29.44 27.23
N GLU A 78 1.17 28.74 27.87
CA GLU A 78 1.62 29.01 29.26
C GLU A 78 3.11 28.67 29.42
#